data_AF-A0AAU2E8M1-F1
#
_entry.id   AF-A0AAU2E8M1-F1
#
_cell.length_a   1.000
_cell.length_b   1.000
_cell.length_c   1.000
_cell.angle_alpha   90.00
_cell.angle_beta   90.00
_cell.angle_gamma   90.00
#
_symmetry.space_group_name_H-M   'P 1'
#
loop_
_entity.id
_entity.type
_entity.pdbx_description
1 polymer ?
#
loop_
_entity_poly.entity_id
_entity_poly.type
_entity_poly.pdbx_seq_one_letter_code
_entity_poly.pdbx_strand_id
1 'polypeptide(L)'
;MNLRALTRGDAAVAGAAVLLFISSFLPYFSVDSCVLKVCSSYSQNAWTSDLFPVLPSVYLLGLIAAALILLHRFQGEAVAGRQVLGLRLDQWGVALAVAALWSGVWALAGGGGISHGFGAWLGVLALLVLAGAAAAGPLVPALQGPLLTDKPPVTQAPYSGAPVGGFQPAPGQPGQYGYPAQDQGLAQGQPGQGGLPGYTAQPEQQHGYGYPTPGQAAPQPAPAHQEPTQVQPAVPVPTPAAPAADFAPFWFAVPAPRQLAPKDNPVGPPVGELVPGTWYLAIEQRGNSLVAQLQDGSHGLLNDASGIQRG
;
A
#
# COMPACT_ATOMS: atom_id res chain seq x y z
N MET A 1 -3.01 8.55 -20.49
CA MET A 1 -2.63 8.99 -19.12
C MET A 1 -3.74 8.58 -18.17
N ASN A 2 -3.42 8.00 -17.01
CA ASN A 2 -4.44 7.56 -16.04
C ASN A 2 -4.42 8.54 -14.85
N LEU A 3 -5.36 9.50 -14.83
CA LEU A 3 -5.36 10.61 -13.84
C LEU A 3 -5.44 10.14 -12.39
N ARG A 4 -5.91 8.90 -12.16
CA ARG A 4 -5.94 8.22 -10.85
C ARG A 4 -4.56 8.05 -10.20
N ALA A 5 -3.47 8.17 -10.96
CA ALA A 5 -2.10 7.99 -10.48
C ALA A 5 -1.47 9.29 -9.91
N LEU A 6 -2.10 10.45 -10.03
CA LEU A 6 -1.56 11.68 -9.41
C LEU A 6 -1.77 11.67 -7.90
N THR A 7 -0.67 11.80 -7.15
CA THR A 7 -0.71 12.04 -5.71
C THR A 7 -0.94 13.52 -5.40
N ARG A 8 -1.25 13.83 -4.14
CA ARG A 8 -1.33 15.23 -3.65
C ARG A 8 0.03 15.93 -3.72
N GLY A 9 1.13 15.20 -3.52
CA GLY A 9 2.49 15.72 -3.70
C GLY A 9 2.76 16.15 -5.14
N ASP A 10 2.35 15.36 -6.13
CA ASP A 10 2.60 15.67 -7.56
C ASP A 10 1.79 16.90 -8.02
N ALA A 11 0.56 17.04 -7.52
CA ALA A 11 -0.26 18.23 -7.75
C ALA A 11 0.32 19.49 -7.10
N ALA A 12 0.94 19.37 -5.91
CA ALA A 12 1.64 20.48 -5.27
C ALA A 12 2.89 20.91 -6.08
N VAL A 13 3.67 19.95 -6.59
CA VAL A 13 4.81 20.24 -7.50
C VAL A 13 4.34 20.90 -8.80
N ALA A 14 3.27 20.40 -9.42
CA ALA A 14 2.69 20.99 -10.64
C ALA A 14 2.13 22.40 -10.41
N GLY A 15 1.38 22.62 -9.33
CA GLY A 15 0.85 23.93 -8.97
C GLY A 15 1.96 24.94 -8.64
N ALA A 16 2.99 24.51 -7.91
CA ALA A 16 4.16 25.34 -7.63
C ALA A 16 4.93 25.71 -8.91
N ALA A 17 5.09 24.80 -9.86
CA ALA A 17 5.71 25.08 -11.16
C ALA A 17 4.91 26.12 -11.97
N VAL A 18 3.58 26.04 -11.99
CA VAL A 18 2.73 27.04 -12.65
C VAL A 18 2.85 28.41 -11.97
N LEU A 19 2.87 28.46 -10.63
CA LEU A 19 3.09 29.70 -9.88
C LEU A 19 4.48 30.30 -10.12
N LEU A 20 5.52 29.46 -10.19
CA LEU A 20 6.89 29.89 -10.50
C LEU A 20 7.00 30.45 -11.93
N PHE A 21 6.33 29.81 -12.90
CA PHE A 21 6.28 30.31 -14.28
C PHE A 21 5.59 31.67 -14.36
N ILE A 22 4.42 31.83 -13.74
CA ILE A 22 3.69 33.12 -13.67
C ILE A 22 4.54 34.19 -12.97
N SER A 23 5.18 33.84 -11.85
CA SER A 23 6.09 34.70 -11.09
C SER A 23 7.24 35.26 -11.95
N SER A 24 7.76 34.51 -12.93
CA SER A 24 8.86 34.97 -13.80
C SER A 24 8.52 36.20 -14.65
N PHE A 25 7.24 36.38 -15.00
CA PHE A 25 6.77 37.53 -15.80
C PHE A 25 6.37 38.74 -14.96
N LEU A 26 6.16 38.57 -13.66
CA LEU A 26 5.82 39.64 -12.72
C LEU A 26 7.07 40.45 -12.32
N PRO A 27 6.92 41.72 -11.89
CA PRO A 27 8.04 42.54 -11.43
C PRO A 27 8.90 41.84 -10.36
N TYR A 28 10.17 41.62 -10.68
CA TYR A 28 11.18 41.07 -9.78
C TYR A 28 11.80 42.19 -8.92
N PHE A 29 11.96 43.38 -9.49
CA PHE A 29 12.21 44.61 -8.76
C PHE A 29 11.40 45.76 -9.32
N SER A 30 11.19 46.78 -8.48
CA SER A 30 10.64 48.08 -8.88
C SER A 30 11.44 49.20 -8.22
N VAL A 31 11.72 50.25 -8.98
CA VAL A 31 12.37 51.48 -8.53
C VAL A 31 11.45 52.65 -8.85
N ASP A 32 10.97 53.33 -7.82
CA ASP A 32 10.24 54.58 -7.97
C ASP A 32 11.21 55.76 -7.97
N SER A 33 11.08 56.64 -8.96
CA SER A 33 11.93 57.81 -9.14
C SER A 33 11.06 59.06 -9.23
N CYS A 34 11.35 60.08 -8.42
CA CYS A 34 10.57 61.32 -8.38
C CYS A 34 11.48 62.54 -8.58
N VAL A 35 11.25 63.28 -9.66
CA VAL A 35 12.01 64.49 -10.00
C VAL A 35 11.03 65.65 -10.16
N LEU A 36 11.26 66.76 -9.45
CA LEU A 36 10.40 67.97 -9.48
C LEU A 36 8.90 67.67 -9.27
N LYS A 37 8.57 66.73 -8.37
CA LYS A 37 7.22 66.20 -8.06
C LYS A 37 6.54 65.39 -9.18
N VAL A 38 7.20 65.12 -10.29
CA VAL A 38 6.78 64.09 -11.26
C VAL A 38 7.42 62.77 -10.85
N CYS A 39 6.62 61.73 -10.61
CA CYS A 39 7.10 60.40 -10.25
C CYS A 39 6.91 59.43 -11.42
N SER A 40 7.90 58.56 -11.62
CA SER A 40 7.89 57.48 -12.63
C SER A 40 8.42 56.21 -11.99
N SER A 41 7.65 55.14 -12.12
CA SER A 41 7.98 53.80 -11.65
C SER A 41 8.62 52.98 -12.78
N TYR A 42 9.83 52.47 -12.54
CA TYR A 42 10.49 51.53 -13.44
C TYR A 42 10.48 50.13 -12.80
N SER A 43 10.16 49.11 -13.58
CA SER A 43 10.14 47.73 -13.09
C SER A 43 10.62 46.76 -14.16
N GLN A 44 11.31 45.70 -13.73
CA GLN A 44 11.73 44.61 -14.59
C GLN A 44 11.34 43.27 -13.99
N ASN A 45 10.99 42.30 -14.85
CA ASN A 45 10.72 40.92 -14.47
C ASN A 45 11.95 40.04 -14.66
N ALA A 46 11.86 38.74 -14.36
CA ALA A 46 13.02 37.85 -14.38
C ALA A 46 13.68 37.72 -15.78
N TRP A 47 12.95 38.00 -16.86
CA TRP A 47 13.42 37.76 -18.24
C TRP A 47 14.41 38.82 -18.78
N THR A 48 14.74 39.86 -18.00
CA THR A 48 15.76 40.85 -18.38
C THR A 48 17.19 40.30 -18.26
N SER A 49 18.08 40.79 -19.13
CA SER A 49 19.53 40.55 -19.06
C SER A 49 20.15 41.05 -17.75
N ASP A 50 19.60 42.14 -17.21
CA ASP A 50 20.18 42.89 -16.10
C ASP A 50 20.09 42.13 -14.76
N LEU A 51 19.23 41.11 -14.72
CA LEU A 51 19.05 40.19 -13.60
C LEU A 51 19.76 38.85 -13.80
N PHE A 52 20.67 38.71 -14.78
CA PHE A 52 21.47 37.49 -14.90
C PHE A 52 22.27 37.24 -13.59
N PRO A 53 22.24 36.03 -12.98
CA PRO A 53 21.71 34.76 -13.48
C PRO A 53 20.35 34.33 -12.89
N VAL A 54 19.50 35.23 -12.40
CA VAL A 54 18.21 34.92 -11.74
C VAL A 54 17.30 34.04 -12.61
N LEU A 55 17.10 34.37 -13.89
CA LEU A 55 16.27 33.56 -14.79
C LEU A 55 16.76 32.09 -14.88
N PRO A 56 18.02 31.80 -15.28
CA PRO A 56 18.49 30.41 -15.38
C PRO A 56 18.59 29.70 -14.02
N SER A 57 19.04 30.39 -12.95
CA SER A 57 19.35 29.73 -11.66
C SER A 57 18.14 29.55 -10.73
N VAL A 58 17.16 30.45 -10.78
CA VAL A 58 15.97 30.43 -9.89
C VAL A 58 14.76 29.87 -10.63
N TYR A 59 14.43 30.47 -11.78
CA TYR A 59 13.18 30.18 -12.49
C TYR A 59 13.28 28.95 -13.38
N LEU A 60 14.21 28.93 -14.34
CA LEU A 60 14.34 27.80 -15.26
C LEU A 60 14.80 26.53 -14.54
N LEU A 61 15.71 26.65 -13.57
CA LEU A 61 16.17 25.52 -12.76
C LEU A 61 15.02 24.87 -11.97
N GLY A 62 14.14 25.67 -11.36
CA GLY A 62 12.94 25.17 -10.65
C GLY A 62 11.88 24.57 -11.59
N LEU A 63 11.71 25.12 -12.78
CA LEU A 63 10.80 24.57 -13.79
C LEU A 63 11.33 23.23 -14.35
N ILE A 64 12.63 23.12 -14.59
CA ILE A 64 13.30 21.86 -14.97
C ILE A 64 13.19 20.84 -13.84
N ALA A 65 13.37 21.26 -12.59
CA ALA A 65 13.20 20.40 -11.41
C ALA A 65 11.80 19.77 -11.34
N ALA A 66 10.74 20.58 -11.45
CA ALA A 66 9.37 20.08 -11.50
C ALA A 66 9.11 19.20 -12.72
N ALA A 67 9.63 19.55 -13.90
CA ALA A 67 9.50 18.74 -15.10
C ALA A 67 10.11 17.35 -14.93
N LEU A 68 11.31 17.23 -14.34
CA LEU A 68 11.95 15.94 -14.07
C LEU A 68 11.16 15.08 -13.07
N ILE A 69 10.64 15.68 -11.99
CA ILE A 69 9.79 14.99 -10.99
C ILE A 69 8.51 14.45 -11.66
N LEU A 70 7.80 15.29 -12.40
CA LEU A 70 6.55 14.92 -13.05
C LEU A 70 6.77 13.91 -14.20
N LEU A 71 7.86 14.06 -14.98
CA LEU A 71 8.25 13.06 -15.97
C LEU A 71 8.57 11.71 -15.33
N HIS A 72 9.23 11.68 -14.17
CA HIS A 72 9.48 10.44 -13.43
C HIS A 72 8.16 9.79 -12.94
N ARG A 73 7.19 10.59 -12.49
CA ARG A 73 5.86 10.10 -12.06
C ARG A 73 4.97 9.60 -13.20
N PHE A 74 5.12 10.15 -14.40
CA PHE A 74 4.37 9.73 -15.59
C PHE A 74 5.06 8.61 -16.40
N GLN A 75 6.28 8.22 -16.02
CA GLN A 75 6.94 7.02 -16.49
C GLN A 75 6.42 5.80 -15.72
N GLY A 76 6.09 4.72 -16.44
CA GLY A 76 5.72 3.46 -15.81
C GLY A 76 6.90 2.73 -15.18
N GLU A 77 6.61 1.73 -14.33
CA GLU A 77 7.57 0.88 -13.60
C GLU A 77 8.82 0.50 -14.41
N ALA A 78 8.62 0.04 -15.65
CA ALA A 78 9.68 -0.39 -16.58
C ALA A 78 10.71 0.70 -16.97
N VAL A 79 10.47 1.96 -16.61
CA VAL A 79 11.36 3.10 -16.87
C VAL A 79 11.72 3.86 -15.57
N ALA A 80 10.88 3.79 -14.53
CA ALA A 80 11.12 4.43 -13.23
C ALA A 80 12.45 4.02 -12.54
N GLY A 81 12.97 2.83 -12.86
CA GLY A 81 14.30 2.39 -12.39
C GLY A 81 15.50 3.06 -13.08
N ARG A 82 15.31 3.82 -14.18
CA ARG A 82 16.43 4.38 -14.95
C ARG A 82 17.14 5.52 -14.22
N GLN A 83 18.46 5.41 -14.18
CA GLN A 83 19.37 6.43 -13.65
C GLN A 83 20.10 7.14 -14.79
N VAL A 84 20.34 8.44 -14.61
CA VAL A 84 21.16 9.28 -15.47
C VAL A 84 22.31 9.79 -14.61
N LEU A 85 23.55 9.44 -14.97
CA LEU A 85 24.75 9.74 -14.18
C LEU A 85 24.67 9.25 -12.71
N GLY A 86 24.05 8.08 -12.49
CA GLY A 86 23.93 7.45 -11.16
C GLY A 86 22.77 7.93 -10.29
N LEU A 87 21.99 8.93 -10.74
CA LEU A 87 20.80 9.43 -10.04
C LEU A 87 19.54 9.26 -10.89
N ARG A 88 18.41 8.95 -10.25
CA ARG A 88 17.08 8.94 -10.88
C ARG A 88 16.61 10.35 -11.22
N LEU A 89 15.62 10.46 -12.11
CA LEU A 89 15.03 11.76 -12.50
C LEU A 89 14.38 12.50 -11.32
N ASP A 90 13.74 11.79 -10.39
CA ASP A 90 13.16 12.40 -9.18
C ASP A 90 14.26 12.92 -8.24
N GLN A 91 15.36 12.19 -8.07
CA GLN A 91 16.52 12.63 -7.29
C GLN A 91 17.19 13.88 -7.88
N TRP A 92 17.40 13.91 -9.21
CA TRP A 92 17.85 15.11 -9.91
C TRP A 92 16.87 16.28 -9.72
N GLY A 93 15.57 16.03 -9.87
CA GLY A 93 14.54 17.04 -9.67
C GLY A 93 14.53 17.62 -8.25
N VAL A 94 14.61 16.80 -7.21
CA VAL A 94 14.72 17.25 -5.81
C VAL A 94 15.98 18.10 -5.60
N ALA A 95 17.14 17.67 -6.11
CA ALA A 95 18.39 18.42 -5.98
C ALA A 95 18.32 19.79 -6.68
N LEU A 96 17.77 19.85 -7.90
CA LEU A 96 17.59 21.09 -8.65
C LEU A 96 16.54 22.01 -8.00
N ALA A 97 15.48 21.47 -7.40
CA ALA A 97 14.48 22.26 -6.66
C ALA A 97 15.10 22.97 -5.45
N VAL A 98 15.92 22.24 -4.68
CA VAL A 98 16.63 22.81 -3.51
C VAL A 98 17.69 23.83 -3.95
N ALA A 99 18.43 23.57 -5.03
CA ALA A 99 19.40 24.51 -5.59
C ALA A 99 18.74 25.80 -6.13
N ALA A 100 17.57 25.67 -6.76
CA ALA A 100 16.78 26.81 -7.24
C ALA A 100 16.23 27.65 -6.08
N LEU A 101 15.69 27.01 -5.03
CA LEU A 101 15.24 27.68 -3.81
C LEU A 101 16.40 28.43 -3.12
N TRP A 102 17.55 27.78 -2.95
CA TRP A 102 18.76 28.39 -2.39
C TRP A 102 19.19 29.61 -3.20
N SER A 103 19.24 29.49 -4.53
CA SER A 103 19.56 30.60 -5.43
C SER A 103 18.56 31.76 -5.30
N GLY A 104 17.26 31.44 -5.18
CA GLY A 104 16.20 32.44 -4.99
C GLY A 104 16.29 33.19 -3.67
N VAL A 105 16.62 32.49 -2.56
CA VAL A 105 16.83 33.10 -1.24
C VAL A 105 18.01 34.07 -1.27
N TRP A 106 19.14 33.70 -1.87
CA TRP A 106 20.29 34.61 -1.98
C TRP A 106 20.07 35.75 -2.98
N ALA A 107 19.25 35.55 -4.02
CA ALA A 107 18.84 36.62 -4.92
C ALA A 107 17.91 37.65 -4.24
N LEU A 108 17.08 37.24 -3.27
CA LEU A 108 16.31 38.14 -2.38
C LEU A 108 17.16 38.80 -1.27
N ALA A 109 18.31 38.22 -0.92
CA ALA A 109 19.22 38.78 0.09
C ALA A 109 20.26 39.76 -0.50
N GLY A 110 20.37 39.82 -1.82
CA GLY A 110 21.24 40.75 -2.55
C GLY A 110 20.59 42.12 -2.81
N GLY A 111 20.89 42.73 -3.96
CA GLY A 111 20.16 43.90 -4.46
C GLY A 111 20.48 45.26 -3.83
N GLY A 112 21.33 45.34 -2.79
CA GLY A 112 21.95 46.60 -2.35
C GLY A 112 20.97 47.69 -1.85
N GLY A 113 19.78 47.31 -1.39
CA GLY A 113 18.73 48.23 -0.92
C GLY A 113 17.63 48.53 -1.93
N ILE A 114 17.65 47.93 -3.13
CA ILE A 114 16.53 47.99 -4.08
C ILE A 114 15.34 47.16 -3.59
N SER A 115 14.13 47.68 -3.72
CA SER A 115 12.89 46.97 -3.38
C SER A 115 12.57 45.83 -4.34
N HIS A 116 12.52 44.60 -3.82
CA HIS A 116 12.03 43.44 -4.54
C HIS A 116 10.52 43.53 -4.78
N GLY A 117 10.13 43.28 -6.04
CA GLY A 117 8.73 43.25 -6.45
C GLY A 117 8.02 41.95 -6.08
N PHE A 118 6.70 41.94 -6.24
CA PHE A 118 5.85 40.80 -5.90
C PHE A 118 6.23 39.50 -6.65
N GLY A 119 6.78 39.62 -7.87
CA GLY A 119 7.28 38.48 -8.65
C GLY A 119 8.38 37.72 -7.92
N ALA A 120 9.36 38.42 -7.34
CA ALA A 120 10.49 37.79 -6.63
C ALA A 120 10.03 37.00 -5.40
N TRP A 121 9.16 37.60 -4.56
CA TRP A 121 8.59 36.96 -3.38
C TRP A 121 7.72 35.74 -3.74
N LEU A 122 6.85 35.87 -4.74
CA LEU A 122 6.03 34.75 -5.21
C LEU A 122 6.88 33.60 -5.76
N GLY A 123 8.02 33.91 -6.39
CA GLY A 123 8.94 32.91 -6.93
C GLY A 123 9.62 32.08 -5.84
N VAL A 124 10.10 32.71 -4.77
CA VAL A 124 10.70 32.00 -3.63
C VAL A 124 9.65 31.22 -2.83
N LEU A 125 8.43 31.74 -2.67
CA LEU A 125 7.32 30.98 -2.07
C LEU A 125 6.93 29.75 -2.92
N ALA A 126 6.86 29.90 -4.24
CA ALA A 126 6.61 28.79 -5.16
C ALA A 126 7.74 27.74 -5.07
N LEU A 127 9.01 28.16 -5.05
CA LEU A 127 10.16 27.26 -4.88
C LEU A 127 10.18 26.55 -3.52
N LEU A 128 9.73 27.21 -2.44
CA LEU A 128 9.61 26.60 -1.12
C LEU A 128 8.56 25.48 -1.12
N VAL A 129 7.41 25.71 -1.74
CA VAL A 129 6.38 24.67 -1.94
C VAL A 129 6.88 23.55 -2.86
N LEU A 130 7.59 23.89 -3.94
CA LEU A 130 8.13 22.93 -4.92
C LEU A 130 9.16 22.00 -4.28
N ALA A 131 10.19 22.55 -3.63
CA ALA A 131 11.24 21.77 -2.95
C ALA A 131 10.68 21.02 -1.74
N GLY A 132 9.78 21.64 -0.97
CA GLY A 132 9.10 21.01 0.16
C GLY A 132 8.25 19.80 -0.27
N ALA A 133 7.41 19.95 -1.29
CA ALA A 133 6.59 18.85 -1.82
C ALA A 133 7.44 17.74 -2.46
N ALA A 134 8.53 18.11 -3.17
CA ALA A 134 9.44 17.15 -3.77
C ALA A 134 10.17 16.29 -2.73
N ALA A 135 10.69 16.91 -1.66
CA ALA A 135 11.42 16.21 -0.60
C ALA A 135 10.49 15.47 0.39
N ALA A 136 9.34 16.05 0.75
CA ALA A 136 8.42 15.46 1.71
C ALA A 136 7.44 14.44 1.09
N GLY A 137 7.18 14.51 -0.22
CA GLY A 137 6.29 13.58 -0.94
C GLY A 137 6.57 12.08 -0.69
N PRO A 138 7.82 11.58 -0.77
CA PRO A 138 8.13 10.19 -0.43
C PRO A 138 8.13 9.87 1.07
N LEU A 139 8.10 10.89 1.95
CA LEU A 139 8.23 10.74 3.42
C LEU A 139 6.90 10.90 4.18
N VAL A 140 5.90 11.56 3.58
CA VAL A 140 4.65 11.95 4.24
C VAL A 140 3.46 11.23 3.58
N PRO A 141 2.86 10.20 4.22
CA PRO A 141 1.74 9.44 3.65
C PRO A 141 0.53 10.30 3.24
N ALA A 142 0.28 11.40 3.94
CA ALA A 142 -0.77 12.36 3.60
C ALA A 142 -0.59 13.07 2.24
N LEU A 143 0.64 13.12 1.70
CA LEU A 143 0.96 13.62 0.37
C LEU A 143 0.92 12.51 -0.70
N GLN A 144 1.16 11.26 -0.32
CA GLN A 144 1.12 10.08 -1.20
C GLN A 144 -0.31 9.68 -1.60
N GLY A 145 -1.31 10.03 -0.78
CA GLY A 145 -2.70 9.77 -1.10
C GLY A 145 -3.13 10.37 -2.45
N PRO A 146 -4.03 9.70 -3.19
CA PRO A 146 -4.47 10.15 -4.51
C PRO A 146 -5.14 11.52 -4.44
N LEU A 147 -4.96 12.31 -5.51
CA LEU A 147 -5.54 13.65 -5.61
C LEU A 147 -7.06 13.62 -5.66
N LEU A 148 -7.62 12.63 -6.36
CA LEU A 148 -9.05 12.37 -6.46
C LEU A 148 -9.38 11.15 -5.61
N THR A 149 -10.21 11.35 -4.59
CA THR A 149 -10.88 10.26 -3.87
C THR A 149 -12.22 10.00 -4.55
N ASP A 150 -12.33 8.89 -5.27
CA ASP A 150 -13.63 8.41 -5.77
C ASP A 150 -14.52 8.12 -4.57
N LYS A 151 -15.47 9.01 -4.27
CA LYS A 151 -16.55 8.74 -3.32
C LYS A 151 -17.37 7.59 -3.92
N PRO A 152 -17.49 6.43 -3.26
CA PRO A 152 -18.29 5.33 -3.79
C PRO A 152 -19.75 5.80 -4.00
N PRO A 153 -20.41 5.39 -5.10
CA PRO A 153 -21.84 5.63 -5.24
C PRO A 153 -22.54 4.93 -4.07
N VAL A 154 -23.26 5.70 -3.24
CA VAL A 154 -23.92 5.16 -2.04
C VAL A 154 -25.24 4.49 -2.45
N THR A 155 -25.13 3.36 -3.15
CA THR A 155 -26.25 2.46 -3.41
C THR A 155 -26.51 1.62 -2.14
N GLN A 156 -27.04 2.26 -1.11
CA GLN A 156 -27.70 1.55 -0.02
C GLN A 156 -28.93 0.84 -0.60
N ALA A 157 -28.80 -0.46 -0.88
CA ALA A 157 -29.94 -1.29 -1.22
C ALA A 157 -30.81 -1.44 0.04
N PRO A 158 -32.08 -0.99 0.04
CA PRO A 158 -32.93 -1.11 1.20
C PRO A 158 -33.31 -2.57 1.41
N TYR A 159 -32.89 -3.14 2.54
CA TYR A 159 -33.25 -4.50 2.95
C TYR A 159 -34.73 -4.55 3.34
N SER A 160 -35.59 -4.95 2.39
CA SER A 160 -37.00 -5.21 2.63
C SER A 160 -37.16 -6.41 3.57
N GLY A 161 -37.63 -6.18 4.80
CA GLY A 161 -37.64 -7.19 5.85
C GLY A 161 -38.58 -8.37 5.59
N ALA A 162 -38.24 -9.53 6.14
CA ALA A 162 -39.11 -10.71 6.16
C ALA A 162 -40.27 -10.53 7.16
N PRO A 163 -41.50 -10.98 6.83
CA PRO A 163 -42.63 -10.90 7.74
C PRO A 163 -42.53 -11.95 8.86
N VAL A 164 -42.81 -11.53 10.10
CA VAL A 164 -42.94 -12.41 11.28
C VAL A 164 -44.40 -12.41 11.73
N GLY A 165 -45.01 -13.60 11.85
CA GLY A 165 -46.32 -13.76 12.48
C GLY A 165 -47.10 -15.00 12.03
N GLY A 166 -47.43 -15.88 12.98
CA GLY A 166 -48.26 -17.07 12.76
C GLY A 166 -48.08 -18.10 13.87
N PHE A 167 -49.13 -18.36 14.66
CA PHE A 167 -49.06 -19.17 15.89
C PHE A 167 -50.15 -20.24 15.87
N GLN A 168 -49.81 -21.54 15.97
CA GLN A 168 -50.77 -22.61 16.27
C GLN A 168 -50.07 -23.91 16.75
N PRO A 169 -50.58 -24.61 17.78
CA PRO A 169 -49.95 -25.82 18.35
C PRO A 169 -50.74 -27.13 18.14
N ALA A 170 -50.19 -28.24 18.70
CA ALA A 170 -50.82 -29.57 18.95
C ALA A 170 -50.57 -30.66 17.85
N PRO A 171 -50.83 -31.98 18.09
CA PRO A 171 -49.71 -32.91 18.27
C PRO A 171 -49.79 -34.29 17.57
N GLY A 172 -48.66 -35.00 17.40
CA GLY A 172 -48.63 -36.40 16.93
C GLY A 172 -47.23 -37.07 16.89
N GLN A 173 -47.19 -38.41 16.87
CA GLN A 173 -46.02 -39.28 16.65
C GLN A 173 -46.38 -40.38 15.59
N PRO A 174 -45.59 -41.46 15.35
CA PRO A 174 -44.28 -41.50 14.69
C PRO A 174 -44.20 -42.48 13.47
N GLY A 175 -43.14 -42.43 12.66
CA GLY A 175 -42.82 -43.34 11.53
C GLY A 175 -42.04 -42.62 10.42
N GLN A 176 -41.05 -43.11 9.64
CA GLN A 176 -40.56 -44.44 9.18
C GLN A 176 -40.97 -44.79 7.71
N TYR A 177 -39.99 -45.22 6.89
CA TYR A 177 -40.04 -45.55 5.44
C TYR A 177 -40.19 -44.35 4.47
N GLY A 178 -39.69 -44.37 3.22
CA GLY A 178 -38.93 -45.40 2.49
C GLY A 178 -38.36 -44.95 1.11
N TYR A 179 -37.62 -45.84 0.43
CA TYR A 179 -37.03 -45.71 -0.94
C TYR A 179 -38.09 -45.93 -2.06
N PRO A 180 -37.89 -45.51 -3.35
CA PRO A 180 -36.84 -45.96 -4.31
C PRO A 180 -36.18 -44.80 -5.11
N ALA A 181 -35.04 -44.90 -5.84
CA ALA A 181 -34.31 -45.97 -6.55
C ALA A 181 -34.79 -46.25 -8.01
N GLN A 182 -34.01 -45.83 -9.02
CA GLN A 182 -34.15 -46.27 -10.42
C GLN A 182 -32.80 -46.16 -11.18
N ASP A 183 -32.64 -46.95 -12.25
CA ASP A 183 -31.34 -47.36 -12.85
C ASP A 183 -31.48 -47.57 -14.40
N GLN A 184 -30.39 -48.01 -15.08
CA GLN A 184 -30.17 -48.37 -16.50
C GLN A 184 -29.48 -47.29 -17.35
N GLY A 185 -28.47 -47.60 -18.20
CA GLY A 185 -27.76 -48.86 -18.47
C GLY A 185 -26.35 -48.60 -19.07
N LEU A 186 -25.35 -49.49 -18.90
CA LEU A 186 -25.00 -50.64 -19.78
C LEU A 186 -24.58 -50.26 -21.22
N ALA A 187 -23.44 -50.69 -21.80
CA ALA A 187 -22.31 -51.55 -21.36
C ALA A 187 -21.02 -51.12 -22.15
N GLN A 188 -19.92 -51.85 -22.42
CA GLN A 188 -19.48 -53.25 -22.30
C GLN A 188 -17.93 -53.35 -22.49
N GLY A 189 -17.26 -54.47 -22.15
CA GLY A 189 -15.90 -54.82 -22.67
C GLY A 189 -14.86 -55.33 -21.65
N GLN A 190 -14.06 -56.34 -22.02
CA GLN A 190 -13.04 -57.07 -21.21
C GLN A 190 -12.01 -57.75 -22.19
N PRO A 191 -10.98 -58.56 -21.82
CA PRO A 191 -10.35 -58.86 -20.50
C PRO A 191 -8.78 -59.01 -20.45
N GLY A 192 -8.22 -59.10 -19.23
CA GLY A 192 -7.05 -59.97 -18.87
C GLY A 192 -5.61 -59.40 -18.92
N GLN A 193 -4.56 -60.04 -18.37
CA GLN A 193 -4.44 -61.05 -17.27
C GLN A 193 -2.95 -61.26 -16.83
N GLY A 194 -2.68 -61.58 -15.54
CA GLY A 194 -1.35 -62.00 -15.00
C GLY A 194 -0.47 -60.87 -14.40
N GLY A 195 0.49 -61.09 -13.49
CA GLY A 195 0.96 -62.28 -12.75
C GLY A 195 2.02 -61.92 -11.67
N LEU A 196 2.28 -62.80 -10.67
CA LEU A 196 3.23 -62.60 -9.53
C LEU A 196 4.65 -63.20 -9.83
N PRO A 197 5.65 -63.31 -8.91
CA PRO A 197 5.84 -62.80 -7.53
C PRO A 197 7.27 -62.21 -7.22
N GLY A 198 7.59 -61.86 -5.95
CA GLY A 198 8.98 -61.65 -5.49
C GLY A 198 9.16 -61.10 -4.05
N TYR A 199 10.03 -61.72 -3.23
CA TYR A 199 10.36 -61.35 -1.83
C TYR A 199 11.79 -60.80 -1.69
N THR A 200 12.07 -59.99 -0.65
CA THR A 200 13.24 -60.11 0.28
C THR A 200 13.07 -59.20 1.51
N ALA A 201 13.81 -59.45 2.61
CA ALA A 201 13.77 -58.70 3.88
C ALA A 201 15.09 -58.84 4.69
N GLN A 202 15.14 -58.26 5.92
CA GLN A 202 16.23 -58.30 6.94
C GLN A 202 17.46 -57.35 6.73
N PRO A 203 18.28 -57.05 7.78
CA PRO A 203 17.88 -56.55 9.11
C PRO A 203 18.84 -55.49 9.77
N GLU A 204 18.42 -54.97 10.93
CA GLU A 204 19.19 -54.58 12.15
C GLU A 204 20.45 -53.67 12.15
N GLN A 205 20.39 -52.60 12.96
CA GLN A 205 21.19 -52.29 14.19
C GLN A 205 21.04 -50.78 14.52
N GLN A 206 21.21 -50.19 15.71
CA GLN A 206 21.12 -50.43 17.16
C GLN A 206 21.84 -49.19 17.81
N HIS A 207 21.85 -49.03 19.15
CA HIS A 207 22.37 -47.87 19.94
C HIS A 207 21.47 -46.61 19.94
N GLY A 208 21.03 -46.04 21.07
CA GLY A 208 20.90 -46.61 22.43
C GLY A 208 21.73 -45.95 23.55
N TYR A 209 21.24 -44.83 24.12
CA TYR A 209 21.62 -44.25 25.43
C TYR A 209 20.43 -43.48 26.04
N GLY A 210 20.41 -43.22 27.36
CA GLY A 210 19.31 -42.48 28.02
C GLY A 210 19.43 -42.29 29.54
N TYR A 211 18.30 -41.93 30.19
CA TYR A 211 18.09 -41.59 31.62
C TYR A 211 18.72 -40.26 32.14
N PRO A 212 18.23 -39.67 33.27
CA PRO A 212 17.03 -40.00 34.07
C PRO A 212 16.04 -38.83 34.31
N THR A 213 14.84 -39.16 34.80
CA THR A 213 13.82 -38.20 35.29
C THR A 213 13.55 -38.41 36.79
N PRO A 214 13.36 -37.33 37.56
CA PRO A 214 12.37 -37.31 38.65
C PRO A 214 11.47 -36.05 38.58
N GLY A 215 10.19 -36.07 38.94
CA GLY A 215 9.32 -37.18 39.36
C GLY A 215 8.57 -36.87 40.67
N GLN A 216 7.29 -36.47 40.59
CA GLN A 216 6.34 -36.45 41.72
C GLN A 216 4.88 -36.30 41.25
N ALA A 217 3.96 -36.93 41.98
CA ALA A 217 2.51 -36.70 41.98
C ALA A 217 2.10 -36.26 43.41
N ALA A 218 0.88 -35.92 43.82
CA ALA A 218 -0.48 -35.91 43.26
C ALA A 218 -1.28 -34.83 44.09
N PRO A 219 -2.60 -34.89 44.35
CA PRO A 219 -3.74 -35.45 43.61
C PRO A 219 -4.85 -34.40 43.34
N GLN A 220 -5.90 -34.80 42.63
CA GLN A 220 -7.12 -34.02 42.38
C GLN A 220 -8.24 -34.36 43.39
N PRO A 221 -9.08 -33.38 43.78
CA PRO A 221 -10.50 -33.65 44.04
C PRO A 221 -11.45 -32.64 43.37
N ALA A 222 -12.69 -33.08 43.14
CA ALA A 222 -13.84 -32.30 42.68
C ALA A 222 -15.14 -33.04 43.10
N PRO A 223 -16.36 -32.48 42.95
CA PRO A 223 -16.74 -31.09 42.66
C PRO A 223 -17.63 -30.48 43.80
N ALA A 224 -18.05 -29.22 43.64
CA ALA A 224 -19.14 -28.63 44.44
C ALA A 224 -20.06 -27.77 43.56
N HIS A 225 -21.38 -27.87 43.76
CA HIS A 225 -22.38 -27.09 43.01
C HIS A 225 -22.68 -25.76 43.72
N GLN A 226 -22.71 -24.65 43.00
CA GLN A 226 -23.57 -23.50 43.28
C GLN A 226 -24.09 -22.89 41.97
N GLU A 227 -25.34 -22.43 42.01
CA GLU A 227 -26.11 -21.93 40.85
C GLU A 227 -26.15 -20.38 40.79
N PRO A 228 -26.81 -19.73 39.81
CA PRO A 228 -26.19 -18.59 39.15
C PRO A 228 -26.51 -17.24 39.77
N THR A 229 -25.52 -16.33 39.75
CA THR A 229 -25.77 -14.88 39.80
C THR A 229 -25.58 -14.31 38.39
N GLN A 230 -26.58 -13.60 37.88
CA GLN A 230 -26.50 -12.97 36.57
C GLN A 230 -25.43 -11.86 36.55
N VAL A 231 -24.49 -11.94 35.62
CA VAL A 231 -23.60 -10.83 35.26
C VAL A 231 -23.72 -10.60 33.76
N GLN A 232 -23.98 -9.36 33.36
CA GLN A 232 -24.39 -9.01 32.01
C GLN A 232 -23.21 -9.11 31.02
N PRO A 233 -23.40 -9.61 29.78
CA PRO A 233 -22.31 -9.69 28.81
C PRO A 233 -21.76 -8.30 28.47
N ALA A 234 -20.56 -7.99 28.98
CA ALA A 234 -19.82 -6.81 28.57
C ALA A 234 -19.42 -6.97 27.10
N VAL A 235 -19.81 -5.99 26.27
CA VAL A 235 -19.41 -5.96 24.85
C VAL A 235 -17.88 -5.88 24.79
N PRO A 236 -17.18 -6.78 24.08
CA PRO A 236 -15.73 -6.68 23.94
C PRO A 236 -15.39 -5.43 23.12
N VAL A 237 -14.94 -4.38 23.81
CA VAL A 237 -14.35 -3.21 23.18
C VAL A 237 -13.14 -3.70 22.35
N PRO A 238 -13.06 -3.38 21.04
CA PRO A 238 -11.92 -3.80 20.24
C PRO A 238 -10.65 -3.15 20.79
N THR A 239 -9.80 -3.97 21.42
CA THR A 239 -8.47 -3.54 21.84
C THR A 239 -7.71 -3.11 20.59
N PRO A 240 -7.11 -1.90 20.55
CA PRO A 240 -6.29 -1.50 19.41
C PRO A 240 -5.21 -2.56 19.19
N ALA A 241 -5.11 -3.06 17.96
CA ALA A 241 -4.07 -4.04 17.62
C ALA A 241 -2.71 -3.44 17.95
N ALA A 242 -1.90 -4.18 18.72
CA ALA A 242 -0.51 -3.81 18.95
C ALA A 242 0.18 -3.63 17.59
N PRO A 243 1.07 -2.63 17.43
CA PRO A 243 1.75 -2.40 16.16
C PRO A 243 2.46 -3.68 15.72
N ALA A 244 2.13 -4.15 14.53
CA ALA A 244 2.81 -5.29 13.94
C ALA A 244 4.30 -4.95 13.81
N ALA A 245 5.17 -5.83 14.32
CA ALA A 245 6.62 -5.65 14.22
C ALA A 245 7.03 -5.51 12.74
N ASP A 246 8.05 -4.69 12.47
CA ASP A 246 8.42 -4.21 11.13
C ASP A 246 8.56 -5.34 10.10
N PHE A 247 7.49 -5.58 9.35
CA PHE A 247 7.40 -6.66 8.38
C PHE A 247 8.00 -6.22 7.04
N ALA A 248 9.17 -6.76 6.70
CA ALA A 248 9.73 -6.64 5.36
C ALA A 248 9.07 -7.66 4.41
N PRO A 249 8.48 -7.22 3.27
CA PRO A 249 7.99 -8.13 2.25
C PRO A 249 9.11 -9.02 1.68
N PHE A 250 8.80 -10.30 1.44
CA PHE A 250 9.75 -11.29 0.92
C PHE A 250 9.05 -12.25 -0.07
N TRP A 251 9.83 -12.85 -0.97
CA TRP A 251 9.32 -13.85 -1.91
C TRP A 251 9.34 -15.23 -1.26
N PHE A 252 8.31 -16.03 -1.53
CA PHE A 252 8.25 -17.40 -1.01
C PHE A 252 7.60 -18.38 -1.99
N ALA A 253 7.90 -19.66 -1.82
CA ALA A 253 7.29 -20.77 -2.55
C ALA A 253 6.79 -21.85 -1.58
N VAL A 254 5.71 -22.54 -1.93
CA VAL A 254 5.09 -23.59 -1.10
C VAL A 254 5.57 -25.00 -1.51
N PRO A 255 5.73 -25.94 -0.55
CA PRO A 255 6.19 -27.31 -0.85
C PRO A 255 5.07 -28.23 -1.35
N ALA A 256 3.81 -27.89 -1.08
CA ALA A 256 2.59 -28.58 -1.51
C ALA A 256 1.50 -27.53 -1.83
N PRO A 257 0.43 -27.87 -2.55
CA PRO A 257 -0.68 -26.94 -2.81
C PRO A 257 -1.32 -26.45 -1.50
N ARG A 258 -1.63 -25.14 -1.41
CA ARG A 258 -2.21 -24.52 -0.21
C ARG A 258 -3.27 -23.49 -0.56
N GLN A 259 -4.49 -23.70 -0.05
CA GLN A 259 -5.58 -22.77 -0.24
C GLN A 259 -5.41 -21.51 0.64
N LEU A 260 -5.89 -20.39 0.12
CA LEU A 260 -5.86 -19.09 0.76
C LEU A 260 -7.26 -18.71 1.26
N ALA A 261 -7.38 -18.37 2.53
CA ALA A 261 -8.62 -17.83 3.08
C ALA A 261 -8.78 -16.34 2.74
N PRO A 262 -9.99 -15.77 2.73
CA PRO A 262 -10.18 -14.33 2.56
C PRO A 262 -9.45 -13.53 3.66
N LYS A 263 -8.72 -12.48 3.26
CA LYS A 263 -7.93 -11.63 4.18
C LYS A 263 -8.77 -11.07 5.34
N ASP A 264 -10.02 -10.71 5.08
CA ASP A 264 -10.89 -10.02 6.04
C ASP A 264 -11.98 -10.93 6.64
N ASN A 265 -12.09 -12.18 6.16
CA ASN A 265 -12.96 -13.21 6.75
C ASN A 265 -12.33 -14.60 6.58
N PRO A 266 -11.51 -15.07 7.54
CA PRO A 266 -10.85 -16.38 7.48
C PRO A 266 -11.78 -17.60 7.44
N VAL A 267 -13.09 -17.41 7.65
CA VAL A 267 -14.14 -18.46 7.62
C VAL A 267 -14.92 -18.43 6.30
N GLY A 268 -14.65 -17.47 5.41
CA GLY A 268 -15.25 -17.40 4.08
C GLY A 268 -14.68 -18.42 3.08
N PRO A 269 -15.27 -18.52 1.88
CA PRO A 269 -14.77 -19.43 0.83
C PRO A 269 -13.35 -19.04 0.38
N PRO A 270 -12.51 -20.02 -0.02
CA PRO A 270 -11.15 -19.76 -0.48
C PRO A 270 -11.08 -18.73 -1.61
N VAL A 271 -10.10 -17.82 -1.55
CA VAL A 271 -9.87 -16.78 -2.57
C VAL A 271 -8.89 -17.20 -3.66
N GLY A 272 -8.19 -18.32 -3.47
CA GLY A 272 -7.23 -18.87 -4.43
C GLY A 272 -6.38 -20.00 -3.82
N GLU A 273 -5.44 -20.50 -4.62
CA GLU A 273 -4.54 -21.58 -4.22
C GLU A 273 -3.09 -21.25 -4.63
N LEU A 274 -2.16 -21.47 -3.70
CA LEU A 274 -0.73 -21.45 -3.95
C LEU A 274 -0.30 -22.84 -4.43
N VAL A 275 0.46 -22.94 -5.52
CA VAL A 275 0.96 -24.21 -6.06
C VAL A 275 2.49 -24.29 -6.00
N PRO A 276 3.09 -25.50 -5.83
CA PRO A 276 4.53 -25.67 -5.84
C PRO A 276 5.18 -25.21 -7.14
N GLY A 277 6.43 -24.73 -7.05
CA GLY A 277 7.19 -24.20 -8.19
C GLY A 277 6.85 -22.75 -8.57
N THR A 278 5.75 -22.19 -8.07
CA THR A 278 5.41 -20.76 -8.23
C THR A 278 5.92 -19.95 -7.02
N TRP A 279 6.49 -18.79 -7.29
CA TRP A 279 6.87 -17.80 -6.27
C TRP A 279 5.76 -16.76 -6.08
N TYR A 280 5.51 -16.41 -4.83
CA TYR A 280 4.48 -15.48 -4.37
C TYR A 280 5.07 -14.46 -3.40
N LEU A 281 4.50 -13.25 -3.35
CA LEU A 281 4.97 -12.20 -2.46
C LEU A 281 4.21 -12.23 -1.14
N ALA A 282 4.92 -12.37 -0.02
CA ALA A 282 4.36 -12.15 1.32
C ALA A 282 4.40 -10.66 1.64
N ILE A 283 3.26 -10.04 1.92
CA ILE A 283 3.12 -8.57 2.10
C ILE A 283 2.76 -8.14 3.52
N GLU A 284 2.31 -9.07 4.37
CA GLU A 284 1.90 -8.81 5.75
C GLU A 284 1.96 -10.14 6.54
N GLN A 285 2.30 -10.11 7.83
CA GLN A 285 2.26 -11.28 8.71
C GLN A 285 1.26 -11.06 9.86
N ARG A 286 0.39 -12.04 10.09
CA ARG A 286 -0.64 -12.06 11.13
C ARG A 286 -0.41 -13.22 12.07
N GLY A 287 0.48 -13.02 13.05
CA GLY A 287 0.94 -14.08 13.94
C GLY A 287 1.71 -15.13 13.14
N ASN A 288 1.11 -16.32 12.97
CA ASN A 288 1.68 -17.42 12.19
C ASN A 288 1.24 -17.43 10.72
N SER A 289 0.16 -16.71 10.37
CA SER A 289 -0.35 -16.62 9.00
C SER A 289 0.37 -15.53 8.19
N LEU A 290 0.48 -15.73 6.87
CA LEU A 290 1.02 -14.74 5.93
C LEU A 290 -0.08 -14.25 4.98
N VAL A 291 -0.08 -12.96 4.62
CA VAL A 291 -0.88 -12.48 3.49
C VAL A 291 -0.02 -12.61 2.23
N ALA A 292 -0.49 -13.45 1.30
CA ALA A 292 0.15 -13.70 0.02
C ALA A 292 -0.56 -12.91 -1.08
N GLN A 293 0.22 -12.34 -2.01
CA GLN A 293 -0.28 -11.78 -3.26
C GLN A 293 -0.14 -12.78 -4.41
N LEU A 294 -1.22 -12.99 -5.16
CA LEU A 294 -1.27 -13.81 -6.36
C LEU A 294 -0.90 -12.98 -7.61
N GLN A 295 -0.65 -13.65 -8.73
CA GLN A 295 -0.22 -13.02 -9.99
C GLN A 295 -1.29 -12.12 -10.64
N ASP A 296 -2.57 -12.32 -10.33
CA ASP A 296 -3.67 -11.43 -10.73
C ASP A 296 -3.78 -10.16 -9.86
N GLY A 297 -2.90 -10.04 -8.85
CA GLY A 297 -2.88 -8.95 -7.89
C GLY A 297 -3.73 -9.16 -6.64
N SER A 298 -4.57 -10.20 -6.60
CA SER A 298 -5.45 -10.52 -5.45
C SER A 298 -4.64 -10.93 -4.21
N HIS A 299 -5.22 -10.74 -3.02
CA HIS A 299 -4.58 -11.03 -1.73
C HIS A 299 -5.36 -12.08 -0.94
N GLY A 300 -4.66 -13.07 -0.38
CA GLY A 300 -5.25 -14.11 0.44
C GLY A 300 -4.41 -14.46 1.67
N LEU A 301 -5.05 -14.99 2.71
CA LEU A 301 -4.42 -15.38 3.96
C LEU A 301 -3.99 -16.85 3.91
N LEU A 302 -2.68 -17.08 3.91
CA LEU A 302 -2.04 -18.38 4.06
C LEU A 302 -1.93 -18.71 5.55
N ASN A 303 -2.78 -19.63 6.02
CA ASN A 303 -2.80 -20.03 7.45
C ASN A 303 -1.70 -21.04 7.81
N ASP A 304 -1.21 -21.82 6.85
CA ASP A 304 -0.06 -22.72 7.05
C ASP A 304 1.18 -22.20 6.30
N ALA A 305 2.13 -21.67 7.06
CA ALA A 305 3.44 -21.22 6.58
C ALA A 305 4.57 -22.26 6.82
N SER A 306 4.26 -23.51 7.20
CA SER A 306 5.27 -24.55 7.43
C SER A 306 6.03 -24.91 6.15
N GLY A 307 7.36 -25.09 6.23
CA GLY A 307 8.16 -25.59 5.11
C GLY A 307 8.19 -24.70 3.85
N ILE A 308 7.76 -23.43 3.92
CA ILE A 308 7.91 -22.51 2.79
C ILE A 308 9.39 -22.21 2.53
N GLN A 309 9.77 -22.13 1.27
CA GLN A 309 11.07 -21.60 0.85
C GLN A 309 10.97 -20.08 0.78
N ARG A 310 12.03 -19.34 1.14
CA ARG A 310 12.08 -17.87 1.12
C ARG A 310 13.23 -17.37 0.25
N GLY A 311 13.08 -16.17 -0.30
CA GLY A 311 14.08 -15.44 -1.10
C GLY A 311 13.78 -13.95 -1.18
#